data_AF-A0A2E4FM17-F1
#
_entry.id   AF-A0A2E4FM17-F1
#
_cell.length_a   1.000
_cell.length_b   1.000
_cell.length_c   1.000
_cell.angle_alpha   90.00
_cell.angle_beta   90.00
_cell.angle_gamma   90.00
#
_symmetry.space_group_name_H-M   'P 1'
#
loop_
_entity.id
_entity.type
_entity.pdbx_description
1 polymer ?
#
loop_
_entity_poly.entity_id
_entity_poly.type
_entity_poly.pdbx_seq_one_letter_code
_entity_poly.pdbx_strand_id
1 'polypeptide(L)'
;MRRIHGSWPALSAGNRGSALCYAAGTVLTASGGPASKIGQFCLYGATSAVGIQRPSNAPECPTGFSDGPCPGSGCLRPRFFVRAGVIATALIGAGSGAAWPTEPTELAVRVPRAAVPAAAQRRPIFRREDARPTLKNPSANAREFFFTRAIYNGGGRRWGAWATDFPKADRQFLTILDRLVDVDAYEMENAVQLDDPAVRRFPFLYALEVGNMYMTEAEVKGLREYLLAGGFLMIDDFWGTYEWQNFEAEIKRVLPEYQIVDLPLNHPIFNTVYNIEEIVQVPSIGNAQGGPTWERDGYEAQVKAIFDDTGRLMVVINWNTDIGDAWEWAESPYYPLRYSTYAIEITVNIIVYAMSH
;
A
#
# COMPACT_ATOMS: atom_id res chain seq x y z
N MET A 1 -15.98 32.27 28.58
CA MET A 1 -17.41 32.64 28.51
C MET A 1 -18.26 31.38 28.43
N ARG A 2 -19.54 31.44 28.84
CA ARG A 2 -20.63 30.43 28.82
C ARG A 2 -20.28 28.94 28.56
N ARG A 3 -20.57 28.07 29.54
CA ARG A 3 -20.74 26.62 29.35
C ARG A 3 -22.01 26.33 28.54
N ILE A 4 -21.98 25.23 27.77
CA ILE A 4 -23.18 24.55 27.27
C ILE A 4 -23.11 23.10 27.78
N HIS A 5 -24.14 22.65 28.50
CA HIS A 5 -24.27 21.26 28.92
C HIS A 5 -25.15 20.51 27.90
N GLY A 6 -24.61 19.43 27.31
CA GLY A 6 -25.37 18.46 26.53
C GLY A 6 -25.32 17.09 27.20
N SER A 7 -26.42 16.68 27.82
CA SER A 7 -26.55 15.37 28.47
C SER A 7 -27.09 14.32 27.51
N TRP A 8 -26.34 13.24 27.29
CA TRP A 8 -26.85 12.04 26.61
C TRP A 8 -27.35 11.01 27.65
N PRO A 9 -28.49 10.33 27.42
CA PRO A 9 -29.03 9.36 28.36
C PRO A 9 -28.26 8.04 28.34
N ALA A 10 -27.97 7.49 29.51
CA ALA A 10 -27.38 6.17 29.65
C ALA A 10 -28.42 5.06 29.40
N LEU A 11 -28.10 4.10 28.52
CA LEU A 11 -28.88 2.88 28.36
C LEU A 11 -28.34 1.77 29.30
N SER A 12 -29.22 1.24 30.14
CA SER A 12 -28.91 0.26 31.17
C SER A 12 -28.70 -1.16 30.62
N ALA A 13 -27.72 -1.87 31.17
CA ALA A 13 -27.47 -3.27 30.84
C ALA A 13 -28.66 -4.18 31.23
N GLY A 14 -29.10 -5.02 30.29
CA GLY A 14 -30.11 -6.06 30.50
C GLY A 14 -29.49 -7.45 30.40
N ASN A 15 -29.22 -8.09 31.54
CA ASN A 15 -28.61 -9.42 31.60
C ASN A 15 -29.65 -10.54 31.52
N ARG A 16 -29.51 -11.45 30.54
CA ARG A 16 -30.12 -12.79 30.39
C ARG A 16 -29.65 -13.34 29.02
N GLY A 17 -29.23 -14.60 28.83
CA GLY A 17 -29.17 -15.75 29.73
C GLY A 17 -29.58 -17.03 29.01
N SER A 18 -28.59 -17.81 28.53
CA SER A 18 -28.64 -19.24 28.12
C SER A 18 -29.67 -19.71 27.06
N ALA A 19 -29.19 -20.37 25.99
CA ALA A 19 -29.21 -21.84 25.83
C ALA A 19 -29.10 -22.31 24.36
N LEU A 20 -28.23 -23.29 24.10
CA LEU A 20 -28.20 -24.08 22.86
C LEU A 20 -29.24 -25.21 22.92
N CYS A 21 -29.91 -25.50 21.80
CA CYS A 21 -30.49 -26.81 21.51
C CYS A 21 -30.60 -27.05 19.99
N TYR A 22 -29.97 -28.11 19.49
CA TYR A 22 -30.22 -28.66 18.15
C TYR A 22 -31.43 -29.61 18.20
N ALA A 23 -32.21 -29.67 17.10
CA ALA A 23 -32.99 -30.85 16.75
C ALA A 23 -33.25 -30.89 15.23
N ALA A 24 -32.94 -32.02 14.60
CA ALA A 24 -33.36 -32.34 13.23
C ALA A 24 -34.56 -33.31 13.28
N GLY A 25 -35.42 -33.30 12.25
CA GLY A 25 -36.54 -34.23 12.16
C GLY A 25 -37.35 -34.11 10.87
N THR A 26 -37.22 -35.11 9.99
CA THR A 26 -37.98 -35.27 8.74
C THR A 26 -39.01 -36.39 8.88
N VAL A 27 -40.20 -36.27 8.26
CA VAL A 27 -41.13 -37.31 7.75
C VAL A 27 -42.46 -36.58 7.35
N LEU A 28 -42.92 -36.53 6.08
CA LEU A 28 -43.69 -37.52 5.28
C LEU A 28 -45.03 -37.93 5.98
N THR A 29 -46.24 -38.03 5.41
CA THR A 29 -46.88 -38.22 4.08
C THR A 29 -48.40 -37.85 4.21
N ALA A 30 -49.31 -37.70 3.23
CA ALA A 30 -49.35 -37.54 1.75
C ALA A 30 -50.83 -37.30 1.29
N SER A 31 -51.13 -37.42 -0.02
CA SER A 31 -52.45 -37.43 -0.72
C SER A 31 -53.13 -36.06 -1.00
N GLY A 32 -53.74 -35.80 -2.17
CA GLY A 32 -53.85 -36.61 -3.41
C GLY A 32 -54.28 -35.76 -4.65
N GLY A 33 -54.12 -36.31 -5.86
CA GLY A 33 -54.43 -35.67 -7.16
C GLY A 33 -55.94 -35.67 -7.53
N PRO A 34 -56.37 -35.49 -8.81
CA PRO A 34 -55.75 -35.95 -10.09
C PRO A 34 -55.77 -34.87 -11.22
N ALA A 35 -55.67 -35.16 -12.53
CA ALA A 35 -54.61 -35.82 -13.33
C ALA A 35 -54.94 -35.76 -14.85
N SER A 36 -53.94 -35.48 -15.72
CA SER A 36 -53.97 -35.76 -17.18
C SER A 36 -52.51 -35.89 -17.66
N LYS A 37 -52.05 -37.07 -18.14
CA LYS A 37 -52.13 -37.60 -19.53
C LYS A 37 -51.50 -36.67 -20.58
N ILE A 38 -50.60 -37.08 -21.50
CA ILE A 38 -50.00 -38.38 -21.90
C ILE A 38 -48.66 -38.04 -22.62
N GLY A 39 -47.65 -38.92 -22.63
CA GLY A 39 -46.48 -38.77 -23.51
C GLY A 39 -45.25 -39.58 -23.08
N GLN A 40 -45.17 -40.84 -23.50
CA GLN A 40 -44.14 -41.81 -23.08
C GLN A 40 -43.45 -42.36 -24.32
N PHE A 41 -42.10 -42.44 -24.35
CA PHE A 41 -41.40 -43.64 -24.83
C PHE A 41 -39.90 -43.69 -24.45
N CYS A 42 -39.54 -44.87 -23.95
CA CYS A 42 -38.23 -45.46 -23.66
C CYS A 42 -37.40 -45.76 -24.95
N LEU A 43 -36.12 -46.20 -24.99
CA LEU A 43 -35.13 -46.66 -23.98
C LEU A 43 -33.72 -46.81 -24.64
N TYR A 44 -32.69 -47.11 -23.82
CA TYR A 44 -31.41 -47.81 -24.13
C TYR A 44 -30.29 -47.14 -24.97
N GLY A 45 -29.04 -47.22 -24.44
CA GLY A 45 -27.98 -47.92 -25.20
C GLY A 45 -26.60 -47.24 -25.39
N ALA A 46 -25.70 -47.40 -24.41
CA ALA A 46 -24.25 -47.65 -24.53
C ALA A 46 -23.30 -46.79 -25.43
N THR A 47 -22.21 -46.32 -24.78
CA THR A 47 -20.81 -46.20 -25.27
C THR A 47 -20.50 -45.71 -26.70
N SER A 48 -19.78 -44.60 -26.80
CA SER A 48 -18.46 -44.53 -27.47
C SER A 48 -17.73 -43.22 -27.16
N ALA A 49 -16.42 -43.29 -26.95
CA ALA A 49 -15.55 -42.12 -26.86
C ALA A 49 -15.02 -41.75 -28.26
N VAL A 50 -15.05 -40.46 -28.61
CA VAL A 50 -14.36 -39.91 -29.79
C VAL A 50 -13.64 -38.65 -29.36
N GLY A 51 -12.34 -38.57 -29.62
CA GLY A 51 -11.48 -37.47 -29.18
C GLY A 51 -11.49 -36.26 -30.13
N ILE A 52 -10.95 -35.15 -29.62
CA ILE A 52 -10.60 -33.96 -30.42
C ILE A 52 -9.11 -33.68 -30.20
N GLN A 53 -8.36 -33.57 -31.29
CA GLN A 53 -6.91 -33.47 -31.28
C GLN A 53 -6.41 -32.05 -31.00
N ARG A 54 -5.25 -31.94 -30.35
CA ARG A 54 -4.41 -30.72 -30.35
C ARG A 54 -3.44 -30.77 -31.54
N PRO A 55 -3.13 -29.65 -32.20
CA PRO A 55 -1.99 -29.58 -33.12
C PRO A 55 -0.68 -29.43 -32.35
N SER A 56 0.36 -30.15 -32.79
CA SER A 56 1.72 -30.08 -32.26
C SER A 56 2.71 -29.94 -33.42
N ASN A 57 3.57 -28.92 -33.38
CA ASN A 57 4.67 -28.75 -34.35
C ASN A 57 6.01 -28.84 -33.63
N ALA A 58 6.70 -29.98 -33.80
CA ALA A 58 8.13 -30.15 -33.54
C ALA A 58 8.67 -31.17 -34.57
N PRO A 59 9.84 -30.95 -35.19
CA PRO A 59 10.32 -31.82 -36.26
C PRO A 59 10.96 -33.12 -35.73
N GLU A 60 10.79 -34.20 -36.49
CA GLU A 60 11.27 -35.55 -36.17
C GLU A 60 12.76 -35.74 -36.49
N CYS A 61 13.42 -36.65 -35.76
CA CYS A 61 14.72 -37.23 -36.14
C CYS A 61 14.55 -38.66 -36.67
N PRO A 62 15.37 -39.14 -37.63
CA PRO A 62 15.25 -40.49 -38.18
C PRO A 62 15.75 -41.58 -37.22
N THR A 63 15.26 -42.80 -37.44
CA THR A 63 15.47 -43.99 -36.60
C THR A 63 16.69 -44.83 -37.01
N GLY A 64 17.26 -45.63 -36.09
CA GLY A 64 18.29 -46.63 -36.45
C GLY A 64 19.03 -47.36 -35.31
N PHE A 65 18.44 -48.46 -34.81
CA PHE A 65 19.08 -49.70 -34.32
C PHE A 65 20.11 -49.78 -33.14
N SER A 66 19.84 -50.79 -32.27
CA SER A 66 20.73 -51.66 -31.46
C SER A 66 21.61 -51.12 -30.30
N ASP A 67 21.28 -51.61 -29.10
CA ASP A 67 22.12 -52.34 -28.11
C ASP A 67 23.49 -51.82 -27.61
N GLY A 68 23.63 -51.76 -26.28
CA GLY A 68 24.89 -52.02 -25.56
C GLY A 68 25.59 -50.81 -24.88
N PRO A 69 26.21 -50.97 -23.69
CA PRO A 69 26.84 -49.86 -22.95
C PRO A 69 28.38 -49.84 -22.95
N CYS A 70 28.95 -48.74 -22.41
CA CYS A 70 30.36 -48.53 -21.95
C CYS A 70 31.45 -48.28 -23.03
N PRO A 71 32.67 -47.77 -22.67
CA PRO A 71 33.03 -46.82 -21.60
C PRO A 71 34.13 -45.76 -21.96
N GLY A 72 34.28 -44.74 -21.11
CA GLY A 72 35.61 -44.36 -20.57
C GLY A 72 36.45 -43.23 -21.20
N SER A 73 37.30 -42.62 -20.34
CA SER A 73 38.41 -41.69 -20.64
C SER A 73 38.01 -40.27 -21.10
N GLY A 74 38.70 -39.19 -20.70
CA GLY A 74 39.82 -39.05 -19.77
C GLY A 74 40.07 -37.58 -19.41
N CYS A 75 40.86 -37.33 -18.37
CA CYS A 75 41.19 -35.96 -17.91
C CYS A 75 42.05 -35.18 -18.91
N LEU A 76 41.93 -33.84 -18.91
CA LEU A 76 43.06 -32.93 -18.60
C LEU A 76 42.64 -31.45 -18.59
N ARG A 77 43.06 -30.73 -17.55
CA ARG A 77 43.16 -29.25 -17.53
C ARG A 77 44.53 -28.84 -18.06
N PRO A 78 44.71 -27.56 -18.42
CA PRO A 78 45.88 -26.84 -17.93
C PRO A 78 45.52 -25.54 -17.20
N ARG A 79 46.33 -25.23 -16.17
CA ARG A 79 46.47 -23.90 -15.57
C ARG A 79 47.70 -23.23 -16.19
N PHE A 80 47.68 -21.92 -16.36
CA PHE A 80 48.93 -21.14 -16.44
C PHE A 80 48.89 -19.93 -15.50
N PHE A 81 50.00 -19.77 -14.77
CA PHE A 81 50.36 -18.63 -13.93
C PHE A 81 51.37 -17.77 -14.71
N VAL A 82 51.29 -16.43 -14.62
CA VAL A 82 52.47 -15.54 -14.66
C VAL A 82 52.26 -14.39 -13.67
N ARG A 83 53.36 -13.88 -13.09
CA ARG A 83 53.41 -12.87 -12.02
C ARG A 83 53.56 -11.42 -12.51
N ALA A 84 53.07 -10.51 -11.67
CA ALA A 84 53.56 -9.18 -11.29
C ALA A 84 54.69 -8.47 -12.09
N GLY A 85 54.51 -7.15 -12.24
CA GLY A 85 55.57 -6.17 -12.49
C GLY A 85 55.16 -4.77 -12.01
N VAL A 86 55.89 -4.21 -11.03
CA VAL A 86 55.76 -2.82 -10.57
C VAL A 86 57.00 -2.06 -11.05
N ILE A 87 56.82 -0.90 -11.69
CA ILE A 87 57.88 0.09 -11.88
C ILE A 87 57.30 1.47 -11.60
N ALA A 88 57.96 2.21 -10.70
CA ALA A 88 57.76 3.63 -10.50
C ALA A 88 59.09 4.34 -10.76
N THR A 89 59.06 5.39 -11.58
CA THR A 89 60.20 6.31 -11.75
C THR A 89 59.67 7.73 -11.94
N ALA A 90 60.30 8.69 -11.28
CA ALA A 90 60.00 10.11 -11.41
C ALA A 90 61.24 10.88 -11.88
N LEU A 91 61.00 12.06 -12.48
CA LEU A 91 61.73 13.35 -12.32
C LEU A 91 62.02 14.12 -13.63
N ILE A 92 61.48 15.34 -13.66
CA ILE A 92 62.07 16.61 -14.11
C ILE A 92 62.56 16.76 -15.57
N GLY A 93 61.95 17.72 -16.28
CA GLY A 93 62.50 18.41 -17.46
C GLY A 93 61.79 19.76 -17.65
N ALA A 94 62.54 20.85 -17.85
CA ALA A 94 62.02 22.22 -17.71
C ALA A 94 61.74 22.95 -19.03
N GLY A 95 60.75 23.85 -18.99
CA GLY A 95 60.85 25.19 -19.59
C GLY A 95 60.47 25.37 -21.06
N SER A 96 59.41 26.14 -21.31
CA SER A 96 59.41 27.28 -22.25
C SER A 96 58.14 28.12 -22.02
N GLY A 97 58.30 29.42 -21.79
CA GLY A 97 57.18 30.33 -21.55
C GLY A 97 56.62 30.90 -22.85
N ALA A 98 55.30 31.08 -22.91
CA ALA A 98 54.63 31.93 -23.89
C ALA A 98 53.64 32.83 -23.14
N ALA A 99 53.95 34.12 -23.06
CA ALA A 99 53.07 35.10 -22.43
C ALA A 99 51.90 35.43 -23.38
N TRP A 100 50.68 35.31 -22.86
CA TRP A 100 49.46 35.82 -23.49
C TRP A 100 48.76 36.79 -22.52
N PRO A 101 48.12 37.85 -23.03
CA PRO A 101 47.75 39.01 -22.21
C PRO A 101 46.56 38.74 -21.31
N THR A 102 46.58 39.32 -20.11
CA THR A 102 45.46 39.32 -19.17
C THR A 102 44.40 40.34 -19.58
N GLU A 103 43.18 39.89 -19.87
CA GLU A 103 42.02 40.77 -20.04
C GLU A 103 41.58 41.38 -18.69
N PRO A 104 40.97 42.58 -18.69
CA PRO A 104 40.62 43.29 -17.47
C PRO A 104 39.46 42.60 -16.74
N THR A 105 39.61 42.42 -15.43
CA THR A 105 38.57 41.84 -14.57
C THR A 105 37.40 42.81 -14.41
N GLU A 106 36.20 42.43 -14.87
CA GLU A 106 34.98 43.17 -14.55
C GLU A 106 34.74 43.20 -13.03
N LEU A 107 34.37 44.38 -12.52
CA LEU A 107 33.93 44.52 -11.13
C LEU A 107 32.56 43.85 -10.95
N ALA A 108 32.55 42.65 -10.37
CA ALA A 108 31.33 42.06 -9.84
C ALA A 108 30.75 42.96 -8.74
N VAL A 109 29.65 43.65 -9.04
CA VAL A 109 28.91 44.48 -8.09
C VAL A 109 28.38 43.59 -6.96
N ARG A 110 29.02 43.66 -5.79
CA ARG A 110 28.51 43.02 -4.57
C ARG A 110 27.22 43.72 -4.12
N VAL A 111 26.08 43.16 -4.48
CA VAL A 111 24.82 43.44 -3.78
C VAL A 111 25.00 42.98 -2.33
N PRO A 112 24.85 43.86 -1.32
CA PRO A 112 24.98 43.46 0.08
C PRO A 112 23.80 42.56 0.45
N ARG A 113 24.08 41.27 0.66
CA ARG A 113 23.10 40.33 1.23
C ARG A 113 22.73 40.83 2.62
N ALA A 114 21.48 41.28 2.78
CA ALA A 114 20.98 41.75 4.06
C ALA A 114 21.18 40.66 5.13
N ALA A 115 21.93 40.98 6.19
CA ALA A 115 22.17 40.05 7.27
C ALA A 115 20.92 39.93 8.12
N VAL A 116 20.09 38.92 7.83
CA VAL A 116 18.99 38.52 8.70
C VAL A 116 19.60 38.09 10.05
N PRO A 117 19.21 38.69 11.18
CA PRO A 117 19.83 38.37 12.47
C PRO A 117 19.54 36.91 12.84
N ALA A 118 20.60 36.14 13.08
CA ALA A 118 20.55 34.69 13.33
C ALA A 118 19.83 34.26 14.64
N ALA A 119 19.21 35.21 15.35
CA ALA A 119 18.38 34.98 16.53
C ALA A 119 16.89 34.75 16.20
N ALA A 120 16.44 35.02 14.96
CA ALA A 120 15.02 34.91 14.58
C ALA A 120 14.60 33.49 14.13
N GLN A 121 15.53 32.58 13.85
CA GLN A 121 15.27 31.22 13.37
C GLN A 121 15.90 30.18 14.31
N ARG A 122 15.29 30.00 15.49
CA ARG A 122 15.50 28.85 16.40
C ARG A 122 14.47 28.85 17.53
N ARG A 123 13.21 28.60 17.17
CA ARG A 123 12.24 27.99 18.08
C ARG A 123 11.77 26.70 17.43
N PRO A 124 11.92 25.53 18.06
CA PRO A 124 11.21 24.35 17.60
C PRO A 124 9.70 24.66 17.67
N ILE A 125 8.95 24.25 16.65
CA ILE A 125 7.51 24.53 16.54
C ILE A 125 6.74 23.83 17.68
N PHE A 126 7.28 22.73 18.21
CA PHE A 126 6.88 22.10 19.46
C PHE A 126 7.94 22.32 20.55
N ARG A 127 7.53 22.87 21.69
CA ARG A 127 8.20 22.64 22.98
C ARG A 127 7.65 21.37 23.60
N ARG A 128 8.43 20.76 24.50
CA ARG A 128 7.95 19.72 25.43
C ARG A 128 6.83 20.24 26.37
N GLU A 129 6.67 21.55 26.44
CA GLU A 129 5.60 22.28 27.15
C GLU A 129 4.28 22.32 26.34
N ASP A 130 4.36 22.18 25.01
CA ASP A 130 3.22 22.21 24.08
C ASP A 130 2.64 20.80 23.82
N ALA A 131 3.32 19.76 24.34
CA ALA A 131 2.75 18.43 24.45
C ALA A 131 1.43 18.50 25.24
N ARG A 132 0.40 17.79 24.77
CA ARG A 132 -0.94 17.87 25.37
C ARG A 132 -0.87 17.61 26.88
N PRO A 133 -1.68 18.29 27.71
CA PRO A 133 -1.98 17.77 29.02
C PRO A 133 -2.63 16.40 28.82
N THR A 134 -1.90 15.33 29.17
CA THR A 134 -2.33 13.95 29.05
C THR A 134 -3.77 13.82 29.57
N LEU A 135 -4.66 13.19 28.79
CA LEU A 135 -6.04 13.02 29.18
C LEU A 135 -6.10 12.52 30.63
N LYS A 136 -6.77 13.25 31.52
CA LYS A 136 -6.91 12.81 32.91
C LYS A 136 -7.96 11.73 32.95
N ASN A 137 -7.47 10.48 32.94
CA ASN A 137 -8.22 9.24 32.77
C ASN A 137 -8.81 9.07 31.34
N PRO A 138 -8.00 8.76 30.30
CA PRO A 138 -8.54 7.98 29.20
C PRO A 138 -9.15 6.70 29.80
N SER A 139 -10.30 6.26 29.30
CA SER A 139 -10.74 4.90 29.65
C SER A 139 -9.73 3.92 29.06
N ALA A 140 -9.41 2.84 29.75
CA ALA A 140 -8.39 1.87 29.30
C ALA A 140 -8.66 1.27 27.90
N ASN A 141 -9.85 1.49 27.34
CA ASN A 141 -10.33 0.96 26.07
C ASN A 141 -10.67 2.06 25.03
N ALA A 142 -10.36 3.33 25.28
CA ALA A 142 -10.65 4.44 24.37
C ALA A 142 -9.37 5.17 23.99
N ARG A 143 -8.90 4.89 22.77
CA ARG A 143 -7.79 5.58 22.08
C ARG A 143 -8.36 6.61 21.11
N GLU A 144 -7.63 7.70 20.87
CA GLU A 144 -8.04 8.73 19.92
C GLU A 144 -7.86 8.32 18.45
N PHE A 145 -6.89 7.46 18.15
CA PHE A 145 -6.58 7.01 16.79
C PHE A 145 -6.50 5.48 16.68
N PHE A 146 -6.93 4.94 15.53
CA PHE A 146 -6.79 3.54 15.16
C PHE A 146 -6.30 3.48 13.70
N PHE A 147 -5.11 2.94 13.48
CA PHE A 147 -4.67 2.58 12.12
C PHE A 147 -5.54 1.40 11.67
N THR A 148 -6.48 1.66 10.77
CA THR A 148 -7.57 0.73 10.48
C THR A 148 -7.50 0.25 9.04
N ARG A 149 -7.29 -1.05 8.85
CA ARG A 149 -7.27 -1.67 7.53
C ARG A 149 -8.70 -1.92 7.03
N ALA A 150 -8.98 -1.47 5.82
CA ALA A 150 -10.24 -1.75 5.15
C ALA A 150 -10.23 -3.18 4.58
N ILE A 151 -11.07 -4.04 5.13
CA ILE A 151 -11.38 -5.35 4.56
C ILE A 151 -12.38 -5.12 3.43
N TYR A 152 -12.00 -5.54 2.22
CA TYR A 152 -12.83 -5.46 1.02
C TYR A 152 -12.82 -6.81 0.29
N ASN A 153 -13.91 -7.13 -0.40
CA ASN A 153 -13.99 -8.28 -1.29
C ASN A 153 -13.10 -8.08 -2.53
N GLY A 154 -12.37 -9.10 -2.96
CA GLY A 154 -11.47 -8.99 -4.11
C GLY A 154 -10.73 -10.28 -4.42
N GLY A 155 -9.87 -10.23 -5.45
CA GLY A 155 -8.89 -11.28 -5.73
C GLY A 155 -7.82 -11.41 -4.63
N GLY A 156 -6.88 -12.34 -4.79
CA GLY A 156 -5.73 -12.50 -3.90
C GLY A 156 -5.55 -13.91 -3.33
N ARG A 157 -4.53 -14.08 -2.49
CA ARG A 157 -4.22 -15.35 -1.81
C ARG A 157 -5.04 -15.48 -0.52
N ARG A 158 -5.43 -16.72 -0.18
CA ARG A 158 -6.00 -17.25 1.10
C ARG A 158 -7.02 -16.40 1.90
N TRP A 159 -6.70 -15.17 2.25
CA TRP A 159 -7.51 -14.23 3.04
C TRP A 159 -8.07 -13.06 2.22
N GLY A 160 -7.57 -12.85 0.98
CA GLY A 160 -7.91 -11.73 0.09
C GLY A 160 -6.75 -10.73 -0.02
N ALA A 161 -6.75 -9.94 -1.09
CA ALA A 161 -5.74 -8.90 -1.37
C ALA A 161 -5.56 -7.90 -0.22
N TRP A 162 -6.66 -7.49 0.43
CA TRP A 162 -6.64 -6.59 1.59
C TRP A 162 -5.72 -7.05 2.74
N ALA A 163 -5.44 -8.36 2.82
CA ALA A 163 -4.65 -8.98 3.88
C ALA A 163 -3.16 -9.12 3.55
N THR A 164 -2.68 -8.59 2.41
CA THR A 164 -1.24 -8.47 2.14
C THR A 164 -0.57 -7.68 3.28
N ASP A 165 0.60 -8.18 3.72
CA ASP A 165 1.46 -7.77 4.85
C ASP A 165 0.81 -7.70 6.25
N PHE A 166 -0.49 -7.99 6.34
CA PHE A 166 -1.24 -7.97 7.59
C PHE A 166 -0.93 -9.21 8.44
N PRO A 167 -0.70 -9.09 9.76
CA PRO A 167 -0.72 -7.88 10.58
C PRO A 167 0.68 -7.29 10.85
N LYS A 168 1.73 -7.72 10.12
CA LYS A 168 3.12 -7.37 10.42
C LYS A 168 3.37 -5.89 10.15
N ALA A 169 2.98 -5.42 8.96
CA ALA A 169 3.11 -4.03 8.52
C ALA A 169 2.44 -3.05 9.50
N ASP A 170 1.17 -3.28 9.86
CA ASP A 170 0.39 -2.41 10.76
C ASP A 170 1.06 -2.28 12.13
N ARG A 171 1.50 -3.41 12.71
CA ARG A 171 2.15 -3.43 14.04
C ARG A 171 3.50 -2.72 14.03
N GLN A 172 4.28 -2.87 12.96
CA GLN A 172 5.56 -2.17 12.81
C GLN A 172 5.35 -0.67 12.61
N PHE A 173 4.40 -0.27 11.75
CA PHE A 173 4.05 1.13 11.56
C PHE A 173 3.58 1.77 12.86
N LEU A 174 2.68 1.13 13.62
CA LEU A 174 2.22 1.62 14.93
C LEU A 174 3.38 1.75 15.94
N THR A 175 4.32 0.80 15.95
CA THR A 175 5.53 0.86 16.80
C THR A 175 6.46 2.02 16.44
N ILE A 176 6.47 2.42 15.16
CA ILE A 176 7.23 3.57 14.66
C ILE A 176 6.49 4.88 14.98
N LEU A 177 5.17 4.92 14.75
CA LEU A 177 4.31 6.08 14.99
C LEU A 177 4.38 6.55 16.45
N ASP A 178 4.23 5.63 17.40
CA ASP A 178 4.35 5.86 18.86
C ASP A 178 5.68 6.52 19.27
N ARG A 179 6.75 6.31 18.49
CA ARG A 179 8.09 6.88 18.75
C ARG A 179 8.34 8.23 18.09
N LEU A 180 7.60 8.55 17.02
CA LEU A 180 7.84 9.73 16.20
C LEU A 180 6.81 10.84 16.43
N VAL A 181 5.58 10.50 16.80
CA VAL A 181 4.46 11.44 16.91
C VAL A 181 3.64 11.17 18.17
N ASP A 182 3.31 12.24 18.91
CA ASP A 182 2.47 12.19 20.12
C ASP A 182 0.98 12.03 19.74
N VAL A 183 0.62 10.87 19.20
CA VAL A 183 -0.75 10.46 18.85
C VAL A 183 -1.16 9.31 19.77
N ASP A 184 -2.32 9.44 20.44
CA ASP A 184 -2.90 8.35 21.26
C ASP A 184 -3.51 7.26 20.36
N ALA A 185 -2.62 6.48 19.74
CA ALA A 185 -2.93 5.39 18.85
C ALA A 185 -3.23 4.09 19.62
N TYR A 186 -4.09 3.24 19.05
CA TYR A 186 -4.21 1.86 19.47
C TYR A 186 -3.01 1.03 18.99
N GLU A 187 -2.39 0.29 19.91
CA GLU A 187 -1.07 -0.35 19.73
C GLU A 187 -1.11 -1.65 18.90
N MET A 188 -2.29 -2.16 18.57
CA MET A 188 -2.50 -3.43 17.86
C MET A 188 -3.22 -3.20 16.52
N GLU A 189 -3.15 -4.20 15.65
CA GLU A 189 -3.86 -4.20 14.37
C GLU A 189 -5.38 -4.03 14.55
N ASN A 190 -5.99 -3.26 13.65
CA ASN A 190 -7.43 -3.10 13.55
C ASN A 190 -7.85 -3.26 12.09
N ALA A 191 -8.81 -4.14 11.81
CA ALA A 191 -9.31 -4.38 10.46
C ALA A 191 -10.84 -4.49 10.48
N VAL A 192 -11.51 -3.83 9.53
CA VAL A 192 -12.98 -3.68 9.50
C VAL A 192 -13.51 -3.84 8.08
N GLN A 193 -14.66 -4.50 7.92
CA GLN A 193 -15.32 -4.59 6.60
C GLN A 193 -15.94 -3.26 6.21
N LEU A 194 -15.89 -2.93 4.92
CA LEU A 194 -16.41 -1.65 4.40
C LEU A 194 -17.92 -1.48 4.61
N ASP A 195 -18.69 -2.57 4.78
CA ASP A 195 -20.11 -2.56 5.11
C ASP A 195 -20.42 -2.72 6.61
N ASP A 196 -19.41 -2.88 7.48
CA ASP A 196 -19.60 -2.97 8.92
C ASP A 196 -20.09 -1.62 9.48
N PRO A 197 -21.24 -1.56 10.19
CA PRO A 197 -21.72 -0.34 10.83
C PRO A 197 -20.72 0.36 11.77
N ALA A 198 -19.72 -0.38 12.28
CA ALA A 198 -18.65 0.14 13.12
C ALA A 198 -17.57 0.93 12.35
N VAL A 199 -17.51 0.88 11.00
CA VAL A 199 -16.47 1.56 10.20
C VAL A 199 -16.38 3.06 10.51
N ARG A 200 -17.53 3.71 10.73
CA ARG A 200 -17.64 5.13 11.11
C ARG A 200 -17.04 5.50 12.48
N ARG A 201 -16.58 4.53 13.26
CA ARG A 201 -15.88 4.78 14.54
C ARG A 201 -14.40 5.08 14.36
N PHE A 202 -13.84 4.83 13.17
CA PHE A 202 -12.43 4.98 12.87
C PHE A 202 -12.26 6.16 11.90
N PRO A 203 -11.50 7.21 12.23
CA PRO A 203 -11.41 8.42 11.39
C PRO A 203 -10.59 8.21 10.10
N PHE A 204 -9.80 7.15 10.05
CA PHE A 204 -8.84 6.86 8.99
C PHE A 204 -8.92 5.38 8.58
N LEU A 205 -9.03 5.12 7.28
CA LEU A 205 -8.92 3.80 6.67
C LEU A 205 -7.67 3.72 5.78
N TYR A 206 -7.02 2.57 5.80
CA TYR A 206 -5.94 2.18 4.90
C TYR A 206 -6.36 0.97 4.06
N ALA A 207 -6.20 1.05 2.75
CA ALA A 207 -6.45 -0.07 1.83
C ALA A 207 -5.29 -0.20 0.83
N LEU A 208 -4.90 -1.43 0.52
CA LEU A 208 -3.79 -1.76 -0.38
C LEU A 208 -4.15 -2.95 -1.27
N GLU A 209 -3.39 -3.24 -2.33
CA GLU A 209 -3.67 -4.27 -3.34
C GLU A 209 -5.04 -4.10 -4.04
N VAL A 210 -5.48 -2.85 -4.15
CA VAL A 210 -6.80 -2.49 -4.68
C VAL A 210 -6.97 -2.78 -6.17
N GLY A 211 -5.88 -3.15 -6.86
CA GLY A 211 -5.87 -3.49 -8.28
C GLY A 211 -6.75 -4.66 -8.68
N ASN A 212 -7.15 -5.52 -7.73
CA ASN A 212 -8.09 -6.63 -7.94
C ASN A 212 -9.29 -6.56 -6.95
N MET A 213 -9.61 -5.37 -6.44
CA MET A 213 -10.77 -5.07 -5.61
C MET A 213 -12.09 -5.32 -6.37
N TYR A 214 -13.10 -5.84 -5.67
CA TYR A 214 -14.48 -5.96 -6.12
C TYR A 214 -15.43 -5.79 -4.93
N MET A 215 -15.92 -4.57 -4.71
CA MET A 215 -16.88 -4.29 -3.65
C MET A 215 -18.29 -4.80 -4.03
N THR A 216 -18.95 -5.44 -3.06
CA THR A 216 -20.40 -5.66 -3.09
C THR A 216 -21.14 -4.33 -2.96
N GLU A 217 -22.43 -4.30 -3.32
CA GLU A 217 -23.28 -3.11 -3.15
C GLU A 217 -23.38 -2.64 -1.67
N ALA A 218 -23.19 -3.55 -0.72
CA ALA A 218 -23.14 -3.22 0.71
C ALA A 218 -21.84 -2.45 1.05
N GLU A 219 -20.70 -2.92 0.58
CA GLU A 219 -19.39 -2.28 0.76
C GLU A 219 -19.30 -0.94 0.04
N VAL A 220 -19.79 -0.86 -1.21
CA VAL A 220 -19.89 0.40 -1.96
C VAL A 220 -20.69 1.45 -1.18
N LYS A 221 -21.86 1.04 -0.68
CA LYS A 221 -22.71 1.92 0.12
C LYS A 221 -22.02 2.31 1.43
N GLY A 222 -21.44 1.36 2.15
CA GLY A 222 -20.77 1.57 3.43
C GLY A 222 -19.58 2.52 3.33
N LEU A 223 -18.70 2.32 2.34
CA LEU A 223 -17.57 3.22 2.10
C LEU A 223 -18.02 4.62 1.66
N ARG A 224 -19.05 4.72 0.82
CA ARG A 224 -19.64 6.03 0.44
C ARG A 224 -20.19 6.75 1.67
N GLU A 225 -20.96 6.05 2.48
CA GLU A 225 -21.55 6.53 3.73
C GLU A 225 -20.52 6.90 4.81
N TYR A 226 -19.31 6.33 4.73
CA TYR A 226 -18.16 6.65 5.56
C TYR A 226 -17.44 7.93 5.09
N LEU A 227 -17.06 8.00 3.81
CA LEU A 227 -16.32 9.13 3.24
C LEU A 227 -17.13 10.44 3.27
N LEU A 228 -18.44 10.36 2.97
CA LEU A 228 -19.36 11.50 3.07
C LEU A 228 -19.63 11.95 4.51
N ALA A 229 -19.37 11.10 5.51
CA ALA A 229 -19.55 11.43 6.93
C ALA A 229 -18.30 12.10 7.55
N GLY A 230 -17.28 12.40 6.76
CA GLY A 230 -16.01 12.97 7.22
C GLY A 230 -14.88 11.95 7.36
N GLY A 231 -15.10 10.68 7.02
CA GLY A 231 -14.05 9.66 6.98
C GLY A 231 -12.96 9.99 5.96
N PHE A 232 -11.76 9.45 6.20
CA PHE A 232 -10.59 9.56 5.34
C PHE A 232 -10.12 8.17 4.88
N LEU A 233 -9.65 8.06 3.64
CA LEU A 233 -9.13 6.82 3.05
C LEU A 233 -7.76 7.04 2.37
N MET A 234 -6.77 6.26 2.77
CA MET A 234 -5.49 6.13 2.08
C MET A 234 -5.49 4.84 1.25
N ILE A 235 -5.18 4.96 -0.03
CA ILE A 235 -4.98 3.86 -0.98
C ILE A 235 -3.48 3.72 -1.28
N ASP A 236 -3.00 2.50 -1.35
CA ASP A 236 -1.60 2.15 -1.64
C ASP A 236 -1.48 0.83 -2.44
N ASP A 237 -0.26 0.43 -2.78
CA ASP A 237 0.15 -0.83 -3.43
C ASP A 237 -0.80 -1.29 -4.55
N PHE A 238 -0.72 -0.59 -5.68
CA PHE A 238 -1.32 -1.03 -6.94
C PHE A 238 -0.65 -0.35 -8.13
N TRP A 239 -0.58 -1.08 -9.25
CA TRP A 239 0.43 -0.88 -10.27
C TRP A 239 -0.12 -0.92 -11.69
N GLY A 240 0.24 0.10 -12.47
CA GLY A 240 0.03 0.12 -13.91
C GLY A 240 -1.42 0.32 -14.35
N THR A 241 -1.65 0.18 -15.65
CA THR A 241 -2.90 0.59 -16.30
C THR A 241 -4.09 -0.28 -15.93
N TYR A 242 -3.89 -1.60 -15.79
CA TYR A 242 -4.97 -2.55 -15.50
C TYR A 242 -5.55 -2.35 -14.10
N GLU A 243 -4.68 -2.25 -13.09
CA GLU A 243 -5.09 -2.10 -11.70
C GLU A 243 -5.65 -0.71 -11.45
N TRP A 244 -5.12 0.31 -12.12
CA TRP A 244 -5.73 1.64 -12.17
C TRP A 244 -7.18 1.59 -12.66
N GLN A 245 -7.44 0.95 -13.80
CA GLN A 245 -8.79 0.85 -14.37
C GLN A 245 -9.76 0.11 -13.45
N ASN A 246 -9.31 -0.93 -12.75
CA ASN A 246 -10.12 -1.65 -11.77
C ASN A 246 -10.47 -0.75 -10.56
N PHE A 247 -9.46 -0.15 -9.93
CA PHE A 247 -9.67 0.75 -8.79
C PHE A 247 -10.54 1.96 -9.18
N GLU A 248 -10.29 2.58 -10.34
CA GLU A 248 -11.06 3.71 -10.84
C GLU A 248 -12.53 3.35 -11.09
N ALA A 249 -12.82 2.16 -11.62
CA ALA A 249 -14.19 1.67 -11.81
C ALA A 249 -14.91 1.45 -10.46
N GLU A 250 -14.21 0.87 -9.49
CA GLU A 250 -14.73 0.59 -8.16
C GLU A 250 -14.98 1.86 -7.35
N ILE A 251 -14.01 2.79 -7.27
CA ILE A 251 -14.22 4.05 -6.53
C ILE A 251 -15.26 4.96 -7.19
N LYS A 252 -15.47 4.87 -8.52
CA LYS A 252 -16.60 5.53 -9.20
C LYS A 252 -17.97 4.97 -8.84
N ARG A 253 -18.08 3.73 -8.35
CA ARG A 253 -19.35 3.22 -7.78
C ARG A 253 -19.63 3.86 -6.42
N VAL A 254 -18.58 4.15 -5.66
CA VAL A 254 -18.65 4.78 -4.32
C VAL A 254 -18.89 6.28 -4.41
N LEU A 255 -18.17 6.98 -5.30
CA LEU A 255 -18.11 8.43 -5.40
C LEU A 255 -18.32 8.92 -6.86
N PRO A 256 -19.44 8.56 -7.54
CA PRO A 256 -19.66 8.89 -8.96
C PRO A 256 -19.68 10.39 -9.29
N GLU A 257 -19.93 11.26 -8.31
CA GLU A 257 -19.98 12.70 -8.46
C GLU A 257 -18.63 13.43 -8.26
N TYR A 258 -17.63 12.75 -7.70
CA TYR A 258 -16.33 13.35 -7.38
C TYR A 258 -15.24 12.88 -8.34
N GLN A 259 -14.31 13.78 -8.66
CA GLN A 259 -13.22 13.50 -9.61
C GLN A 259 -11.94 13.12 -8.89
N ILE A 260 -11.19 12.19 -9.49
CA ILE A 260 -9.79 11.94 -9.15
C ILE A 260 -8.95 13.02 -9.84
N VAL A 261 -8.11 13.70 -9.07
CA VAL A 261 -7.17 14.74 -9.56
C VAL A 261 -5.75 14.44 -9.07
N ASP A 262 -4.75 14.96 -9.77
CA ASP A 262 -3.36 14.91 -9.29
C ASP A 262 -3.20 15.81 -8.05
N LEU A 263 -2.50 15.31 -7.03
CA LEU A 263 -2.28 16.05 -5.79
C LEU A 263 -0.91 16.76 -5.85
N PRO A 264 -0.86 18.10 -5.97
CA PRO A 264 0.40 18.81 -6.16
C PRO A 264 1.23 18.85 -4.86
N LEU A 265 2.56 18.83 -5.00
CA LEU A 265 3.52 18.85 -3.87
C LEU A 265 3.42 20.08 -2.94
N ASN A 266 2.67 21.13 -3.31
CA ASN A 266 2.39 22.26 -2.43
C ASN A 266 1.16 22.05 -1.51
N HIS A 267 0.45 20.93 -1.64
CA HIS A 267 -0.67 20.57 -0.77
C HIS A 267 -0.19 20.29 0.66
N PRO A 268 -0.95 20.67 1.72
CA PRO A 268 -0.52 20.51 3.12
C PRO A 268 -0.05 19.10 3.52
N ILE A 269 -0.57 18.06 2.86
CA ILE A 269 -0.19 16.67 3.13
C ILE A 269 1.29 16.35 2.84
N PHE A 270 2.00 17.21 2.10
CA PHE A 270 3.44 17.05 1.87
C PHE A 270 4.31 17.86 2.83
N ASN A 271 3.73 18.70 3.70
CA ASN A 271 4.47 19.59 4.61
C ASN A 271 3.81 19.81 5.99
N THR A 272 2.95 18.88 6.45
CA THR A 272 2.26 18.98 7.75
C THR A 272 3.18 18.70 8.96
N VAL A 273 4.01 17.66 8.89
CA VAL A 273 5.01 17.31 9.93
C VAL A 273 6.42 17.27 9.32
N TYR A 274 6.58 16.53 8.24
CA TYR A 274 7.79 16.41 7.43
C TYR A 274 7.61 17.15 6.11
N ASN A 275 8.70 17.68 5.54
CA ASN A 275 8.69 18.40 4.27
C ASN A 275 9.14 17.47 3.14
N ILE A 276 8.21 17.10 2.27
CA ILE A 276 8.38 16.13 1.18
C ILE A 276 8.49 16.90 -0.13
N GLU A 277 9.71 16.96 -0.69
CA GLU A 277 10.03 17.74 -1.89
C GLU A 277 9.93 16.93 -3.19
N GLU A 278 9.83 15.60 -3.09
CA GLU A 278 9.68 14.67 -4.23
C GLU A 278 8.81 13.47 -3.86
N ILE A 279 8.12 12.88 -4.86
CA ILE A 279 7.42 11.61 -4.72
C ILE A 279 8.41 10.49 -5.00
N VAL A 280 8.71 9.67 -4.00
CA VAL A 280 9.60 8.50 -4.15
C VAL A 280 8.76 7.28 -4.49
N GLN A 281 9.06 6.62 -5.60
CA GLN A 281 8.50 5.31 -5.91
C GLN A 281 9.11 4.26 -4.98
N VAL A 282 8.27 3.65 -4.14
CA VAL A 282 8.67 2.58 -3.23
C VAL A 282 8.45 1.21 -3.90
N PRO A 283 9.49 0.37 -3.98
CA PRO A 283 9.40 -0.99 -4.52
C PRO A 283 8.89 -2.00 -3.50
N SER A 284 8.22 -3.04 -3.97
CA SER A 284 8.00 -4.27 -3.22
C SER A 284 9.31 -4.96 -2.82
N ILE A 285 9.28 -5.79 -1.77
CA ILE A 285 10.44 -6.48 -1.18
C ILE A 285 11.25 -7.31 -2.18
N GLY A 286 10.60 -7.88 -3.20
CA GLY A 286 11.25 -8.64 -4.27
C GLY A 286 12.18 -7.79 -5.14
N ASN A 287 11.87 -6.50 -5.26
CA ASN A 287 12.57 -5.53 -6.09
C ASN A 287 13.47 -4.57 -5.28
N ALA A 288 13.20 -4.37 -3.98
CA ALA A 288 13.93 -3.44 -3.12
C ALA A 288 15.46 -3.62 -3.12
N GLN A 289 15.95 -4.83 -3.34
CA GLN A 289 17.38 -5.19 -3.39
C GLN A 289 18.05 -4.98 -4.76
N GLY A 290 17.74 -3.86 -5.43
CA GLY A 290 18.37 -3.46 -6.70
C GLY A 290 17.65 -3.92 -7.97
N GLY A 291 16.39 -4.34 -7.86
CA GLY A 291 15.47 -4.48 -8.99
C GLY A 291 14.91 -3.13 -9.48
N PRO A 292 14.01 -3.16 -10.48
CA PRO A 292 13.24 -1.97 -10.88
C PRO A 292 12.36 -1.49 -9.74
N THR A 293 12.16 -0.18 -9.59
CA THR A 293 11.25 0.37 -8.56
C THR A 293 9.77 0.18 -8.88
N TRP A 294 9.45 -0.22 -10.11
CA TRP A 294 8.11 -0.33 -10.66
C TRP A 294 7.70 -1.78 -10.90
N GLU A 295 6.39 -2.02 -10.88
CA GLU A 295 5.78 -3.24 -11.38
C GLU A 295 4.88 -2.98 -12.59
N ARG A 296 4.58 -4.03 -13.35
CA ARG A 296 3.72 -3.99 -14.56
C ARG A 296 4.17 -2.91 -15.55
N ASP A 297 3.30 -1.95 -15.87
CA ASP A 297 3.57 -0.74 -16.65
C ASP A 297 3.54 0.54 -15.80
N GLY A 298 3.64 0.40 -14.47
CA GLY A 298 3.59 1.49 -13.49
C GLY A 298 4.94 2.20 -13.27
N TYR A 299 5.54 2.73 -14.33
CA TYR A 299 6.92 3.26 -14.29
C TYR A 299 7.14 4.52 -13.44
N GLU A 300 6.08 5.29 -13.17
CA GLU A 300 6.15 6.57 -12.45
C GLU A 300 5.14 6.60 -11.29
N ALA A 301 5.63 6.80 -10.06
CA ALA A 301 4.78 6.98 -8.88
C ALA A 301 4.07 8.33 -8.91
N GLN A 302 2.79 8.33 -8.55
CA GLN A 302 1.95 9.53 -8.52
C GLN A 302 1.05 9.52 -7.29
N VAL A 303 0.87 10.69 -6.66
CA VAL A 303 -0.13 10.87 -5.60
C VAL A 303 -1.32 11.63 -6.19
N LYS A 304 -2.50 11.02 -6.05
CA LYS A 304 -3.77 11.56 -6.53
C LYS A 304 -4.76 11.70 -5.38
N ALA A 305 -5.84 12.41 -5.61
CA ALA A 305 -6.79 12.80 -4.59
C ALA A 305 -8.23 12.82 -5.08
N ILE A 306 -9.15 12.62 -4.14
CA ILE A 306 -10.58 12.94 -4.31
C ILE A 306 -10.97 13.93 -3.21
N PHE A 307 -11.55 15.07 -3.61
CA PHE A 307 -12.02 16.12 -2.71
C PHE A 307 -13.55 16.19 -2.71
N ASP A 308 -14.15 16.58 -1.58
CA ASP A 308 -15.57 16.89 -1.50
C ASP A 308 -15.89 18.31 -2.01
N ASP A 309 -17.17 18.68 -2.01
CA ASP A 309 -17.69 19.97 -2.48
C ASP A 309 -17.28 21.15 -1.59
N THR A 310 -16.78 20.90 -0.38
CA THR A 310 -16.18 21.91 0.49
C THR A 310 -14.68 22.10 0.25
N GLY A 311 -14.07 21.22 -0.57
CA GLY A 311 -12.64 21.18 -0.81
C GLY A 311 -11.84 20.39 0.23
N ARG A 312 -12.50 19.61 1.11
CA ARG A 312 -11.82 18.70 2.03
C ARG A 312 -11.40 17.44 1.28
N LEU A 313 -10.17 17.01 1.51
CA LEU A 313 -9.61 15.78 0.95
C LEU A 313 -10.24 14.54 1.60
N MET A 314 -10.88 13.69 0.80
CA MET A 314 -11.57 12.47 1.25
C MET A 314 -10.71 11.23 1.07
N VAL A 315 -10.01 11.14 -0.07
CA VAL A 315 -9.22 9.97 -0.48
C VAL A 315 -7.86 10.43 -0.98
N VAL A 316 -6.80 9.81 -0.49
CA VAL A 316 -5.43 9.91 -1.04
C VAL A 316 -5.11 8.61 -1.73
N ILE A 317 -4.54 8.70 -2.93
CA ILE A 317 -4.27 7.57 -3.80
C ILE A 317 -2.79 7.58 -4.17
N ASN A 318 -2.02 6.69 -3.55
CA ASN A 318 -0.62 6.46 -3.91
C ASN A 318 -0.60 5.39 -5.00
N TRP A 319 -0.33 5.81 -6.25
CA TRP A 319 -0.39 4.92 -7.41
C TRP A 319 1.02 4.63 -7.92
N ASN A 320 1.25 3.40 -8.40
CA ASN A 320 2.55 2.88 -8.85
C ASN A 320 3.62 2.98 -7.75
N THR A 321 3.27 2.59 -6.53
CA THR A 321 4.16 2.51 -5.38
C THR A 321 3.55 1.56 -4.35
N ASP A 322 4.40 0.95 -3.54
CA ASP A 322 4.04 0.08 -2.42
C ASP A 322 4.68 0.68 -1.15
N ILE A 323 4.01 1.66 -0.54
CA ILE A 323 4.53 2.36 0.63
C ILE A 323 4.51 1.45 1.87
N GLY A 324 3.53 0.54 1.93
CA GLY A 324 3.34 -0.47 2.98
C GLY A 324 4.55 -1.35 3.25
N ASP A 325 5.09 -1.98 2.21
CA ASP A 325 6.25 -2.88 2.29
C ASP A 325 7.50 -2.17 2.86
N ALA A 326 7.66 -0.86 2.63
CA ALA A 326 8.79 -0.11 3.17
C ALA A 326 8.76 0.10 4.69
N TRP A 327 7.59 0.09 5.34
CA TRP A 327 7.51 0.05 6.81
C TRP A 327 7.36 -1.38 7.35
N GLU A 328 6.89 -2.34 6.54
CA GLU A 328 6.97 -3.77 6.87
C GLU A 328 8.43 -4.24 6.99
N TRP A 329 9.34 -3.77 6.14
CA TRP A 329 10.74 -4.22 6.14
C TRP A 329 11.73 -3.21 6.72
N ALA A 330 11.27 -2.18 7.44
CA ALA A 330 12.12 -1.15 8.05
C ALA A 330 13.13 -1.69 9.10
N GLU A 331 12.94 -2.90 9.62
CA GLU A 331 13.89 -3.61 10.49
C GLU A 331 14.96 -4.40 9.71
N SER A 332 14.75 -4.64 8.42
CA SER A 332 15.61 -5.46 7.59
C SER A 332 16.84 -4.67 7.11
N PRO A 333 18.08 -5.17 7.34
CA PRO A 333 19.28 -4.51 6.83
C PRO A 333 19.41 -4.59 5.30
N TYR A 334 18.52 -5.33 4.63
CA TYR A 334 18.48 -5.48 3.17
C TYR A 334 17.45 -4.58 2.48
N TYR A 335 16.58 -3.91 3.26
CA TYR A 335 15.64 -2.94 2.71
C TYR A 335 16.26 -1.53 2.71
N PRO A 336 16.34 -0.83 1.57
CA PRO A 336 17.02 0.47 1.52
C PRO A 336 16.31 1.54 2.35
N LEU A 337 16.99 2.05 3.38
CA LEU A 337 16.48 3.04 4.35
C LEU A 337 15.77 4.24 3.71
N ARG A 338 16.19 4.69 2.52
CA ARG A 338 15.56 5.82 1.81
C ARG A 338 14.05 5.65 1.61
N TYR A 339 13.62 4.42 1.35
CA TYR A 339 12.23 4.08 1.10
C TYR A 339 11.44 4.07 2.40
N SER A 340 11.95 3.40 3.44
CA SER A 340 11.36 3.41 4.78
C SER A 340 11.26 4.82 5.35
N THR A 341 12.26 5.67 5.17
CA THR A 341 12.21 7.09 5.58
C THR A 341 11.05 7.81 4.88
N TYR A 342 11.00 7.80 3.55
CA TYR A 342 9.91 8.42 2.80
C TYR A 342 8.53 7.88 3.22
N ALA A 343 8.40 6.55 3.32
CA ALA A 343 7.16 5.85 3.64
C ALA A 343 6.60 6.20 5.03
N ILE A 344 7.48 6.33 6.02
CA ILE A 344 7.12 6.77 7.36
C ILE A 344 6.72 8.26 7.33
N GLU A 345 7.51 9.12 6.68
CA GLU A 345 7.28 10.57 6.64
C GLU A 345 5.97 10.95 5.91
N ILE A 346 5.69 10.36 4.76
CA ILE A 346 4.44 10.59 4.01
C ILE A 346 3.22 10.10 4.79
N THR A 347 3.30 8.92 5.40
CA THR A 347 2.15 8.32 6.10
C THR A 347 1.86 9.04 7.41
N VAL A 348 2.89 9.50 8.12
CA VAL A 348 2.73 10.42 9.28
C VAL A 348 2.05 11.71 8.84
N ASN A 349 2.47 12.35 7.75
CA ASN A 349 1.81 13.55 7.25
C ASN A 349 0.34 13.29 6.88
N ILE A 350 0.05 12.19 6.18
CA ILE A 350 -1.31 11.80 5.79
C ILE A 350 -2.20 11.62 7.03
N ILE A 351 -1.74 10.89 8.04
CA ILE A 351 -2.48 10.66 9.28
C ILE A 351 -2.72 11.95 10.05
N VAL A 352 -1.69 12.79 10.22
CA VAL A 352 -1.84 14.05 10.97
C VAL A 352 -2.73 15.03 10.20
N TYR A 353 -2.67 15.08 8.87
CA TYR A 353 -3.59 15.84 8.04
C TYR A 353 -5.04 15.37 8.24
N ALA A 354 -5.30 14.06 8.07
CA ALA A 354 -6.63 13.45 8.21
C ALA A 354 -7.25 13.61 9.61
N MET A 355 -6.43 13.82 10.64
CA MET A 355 -6.87 14.03 12.02
C MET A 355 -7.00 15.52 12.41
N SER A 356 -6.70 16.46 11.50
CA SER A 356 -6.64 17.91 11.82
C SER A 356 -7.42 18.83 10.88
N HIS A 357 -7.90 18.33 9.73
CA HIS A 357 -8.64 19.08 8.71
C HIS A 357 -9.99 18.42 8.41
#